data_AF-A0A424RBN3-F1
#
_entry.id   AF-A0A424RBN3-F1
#
_cell.length_a   1.000
_cell.length_b   1.000
_cell.length_c   1.000
_cell.angle_alpha   90.00
_cell.angle_beta   90.00
_cell.angle_gamma   90.00
#
_symmetry.space_group_name_H-M   'P 1'
#
loop_
_entity.id
_entity.type
_entity.pdbx_description
1 polymer ?
#
loop_
_entity_poly.entity_id
_entity_poly.type
_entity_poly.pdbx_seq_one_letter_code
_entity_poly.pdbx_strand_id
1 'polypeptide(L)'
;MFFCELDIWKHRSLFALLVLPFSALASDTSELVLTVQAGGGVAQDVIDPILEFIRMPDVVSGVSLLILIAGLGCLARVLYVRHRDLNVLTQMGRLFPNSEREFANRYPQFEEKMAKFPGMFRAWSEFCETLVVPSSRAKNPIFKNTVRPHIFFNIDRLEIGVEDMKAWPRLFVGIGLFFSLLGFVSVLGGISSSVSQVAPQTIEWSSLLISLAVSISVSLYSFVSGLLIYLALTISLKSSERAINRRLNQLNDKIERGVHFVTSEALAQESMVLMERQLEQMRILNAVSLGDGEKEQIPSSAGQGGKNDSGID
;
A
#
# COMPACT_ATOMS: atom_id res chain seq x y z
N MET A 1 15.12 4.30 13.05
CA MET A 1 15.17 4.64 14.50
C MET A 1 14.56 6.02 14.69
N PHE A 2 13.22 6.12 14.71
CA PHE A 2 12.38 7.24 15.19
C PHE A 2 10.93 6.95 14.76
N PHE A 3 10.34 5.87 15.29
CA PHE A 3 8.90 5.63 15.30
C PHE A 3 8.65 4.48 16.27
N CYS A 4 8.47 4.82 17.54
CA CYS A 4 7.85 3.96 18.55
C CYS A 4 7.14 4.87 19.55
N GLU A 5 5.91 4.47 19.88
CA GLU A 5 5.05 5.01 20.94
C GLU A 5 4.52 6.44 20.76
N LEU A 6 3.41 6.56 20.03
CA LEU A 6 2.39 7.56 20.37
C LEU A 6 1.03 6.87 20.55
N ASP A 7 0.90 6.32 21.75
CA ASP A 7 -0.28 6.38 22.64
C ASP A 7 -1.68 6.12 22.03
N ILE A 8 -1.89 4.90 21.54
CA ILE A 8 -3.22 4.34 21.20
C ILE A 8 -3.88 3.70 22.45
N TRP A 9 -3.23 3.71 23.62
CA TRP A 9 -3.70 2.94 24.79
C TRP A 9 -4.43 3.77 25.86
N LYS A 10 -4.37 5.10 25.81
CA LYS A 10 -5.04 5.96 26.80
C LYS A 10 -6.54 6.20 26.57
N HIS A 11 -7.12 5.77 25.45
CA HIS A 11 -8.53 6.00 25.14
C HIS A 11 -9.50 4.83 25.42
N ARG A 12 -9.03 3.62 25.79
CA ARG A 12 -9.95 2.53 26.19
C ARG A 12 -10.55 2.72 27.59
N SER A 13 -9.91 3.52 28.46
CA SER A 13 -10.45 3.79 29.80
C SER A 13 -11.60 4.82 29.82
N LEU A 14 -11.70 5.68 28.80
CA LEU A 14 -12.77 6.69 28.72
C LEU A 14 -14.06 6.14 28.11
N PHE A 15 -13.98 5.06 27.32
CA PHE A 15 -15.16 4.40 26.75
C PHE A 15 -15.81 3.39 27.70
N ALA A 16 -15.10 2.96 28.76
CA ALA A 16 -15.63 2.04 29.77
C ALA A 16 -16.57 2.72 30.78
N LEU A 17 -16.62 4.05 30.81
CA LEU A 17 -17.50 4.83 31.68
C LEU A 17 -18.88 5.13 31.05
N LEU A 18 -19.11 4.73 29.80
CA LEU A 18 -20.33 5.04 29.04
C LEU A 18 -21.23 3.82 28.77
N VAL A 19 -21.07 2.73 29.51
CA VAL A 19 -21.96 1.56 29.44
C VAL A 19 -22.31 1.12 30.86
N LEU A 20 -23.22 1.83 31.50
CA LEU A 20 -23.94 1.29 32.65
C LEU A 20 -25.06 0.35 32.16
N PRO A 21 -25.32 -0.77 32.87
CA PRO A 21 -26.29 -1.77 32.46
C PRO A 21 -27.72 -1.23 32.54
N PHE A 22 -28.45 -1.37 31.45
CA PHE A 22 -29.81 -0.87 31.18
C PHE A 22 -30.93 -1.57 31.98
N SER A 23 -30.64 -2.20 33.13
CA SER A 23 -31.60 -3.11 33.80
C SER A 23 -32.00 -2.74 35.24
N ALA A 24 -31.76 -1.50 35.69
CA ALA A 24 -32.21 -1.03 37.01
C ALA A 24 -33.07 0.25 36.95
N LEU A 25 -33.76 0.50 35.83
CA LEU A 25 -34.55 1.71 35.60
C LEU A 25 -36.01 1.52 36.05
N ALA A 26 -36.24 1.40 37.35
CA ALA A 26 -37.59 1.45 37.93
C ALA A 26 -37.57 1.86 39.42
N SER A 27 -36.98 3.01 39.73
CA SER A 27 -37.29 3.82 40.93
C SER A 27 -36.56 5.15 40.78
N ASP A 28 -37.19 6.26 41.13
CA ASP A 28 -36.59 7.60 41.22
C ASP A 28 -36.31 8.35 39.91
N THR A 29 -37.39 8.88 39.35
CA THR A 29 -37.40 9.91 38.30
C THR A 29 -36.88 11.28 38.78
N SER A 30 -36.65 11.48 40.09
CA SER A 30 -36.23 12.76 40.66
C SER A 30 -34.71 12.99 40.65
N GLU A 31 -33.91 11.96 40.93
CA GLU A 31 -32.43 12.04 40.92
C GLU A 31 -31.84 12.02 39.51
N LEU A 32 -32.52 11.38 38.56
CA LEU A 32 -32.08 11.31 37.16
C LEU A 32 -32.23 12.67 36.46
N VAL A 33 -33.25 13.46 36.83
CA VAL A 33 -33.39 14.85 36.35
C VAL A 33 -32.28 15.73 36.93
N LEU A 34 -31.93 15.59 38.21
CA LEU A 34 -30.88 16.37 38.87
C LEU A 34 -29.47 16.06 38.35
N THR A 35 -29.16 14.80 38.05
CA THR A 35 -27.86 14.40 37.47
C THR A 35 -27.73 14.77 36.00
N VAL A 36 -28.82 14.71 35.21
CA VAL A 36 -28.87 15.24 33.83
C VAL A 36 -28.78 16.78 33.81
N GLN A 37 -29.36 17.46 34.80
CA GLN A 37 -29.33 18.92 34.90
C GLN A 37 -27.98 19.44 35.43
N ALA A 38 -27.31 18.70 36.32
CA ALA A 38 -25.95 19.01 36.78
C ALA A 38 -24.89 18.71 35.70
N GLY A 39 -25.03 17.62 34.93
CA GLY A 39 -24.20 17.36 33.74
C GLY A 39 -24.48 18.34 32.60
N GLY A 40 -25.75 18.78 32.47
CA GLY A 40 -26.18 19.82 31.53
C GLY A 40 -25.56 21.19 31.82
N GLY A 41 -25.41 21.57 33.09
CA GLY A 41 -24.76 22.83 33.49
C GLY A 41 -23.27 22.89 33.10
N VAL A 42 -22.51 21.82 33.34
CA VAL A 42 -21.07 21.77 32.96
C VAL A 42 -20.90 21.70 31.44
N ALA A 43 -21.81 21.02 30.73
CA ALA A 43 -21.82 21.03 29.27
C ALA A 43 -22.20 22.41 28.73
N GLN A 44 -23.19 23.10 29.32
CA GLN A 44 -23.58 24.46 28.95
C GLN A 44 -22.45 25.47 29.17
N ASP A 45 -21.73 25.42 30.30
CA ASP A 45 -20.61 26.34 30.57
C ASP A 45 -19.44 26.19 29.57
N VAL A 46 -19.27 25.01 28.96
CA VAL A 46 -18.26 24.78 27.91
C VAL A 46 -18.80 25.08 26.51
N ILE A 47 -20.09 24.79 26.27
CA ILE A 47 -20.73 24.98 24.97
C ILE A 47 -21.04 26.46 24.73
N ASP A 48 -21.49 27.20 25.73
CA ASP A 48 -21.91 28.61 25.61
C ASP A 48 -20.81 29.53 25.07
N PRO A 49 -19.54 29.50 25.52
CA PRO A 49 -18.48 30.32 24.92
C PRO A 49 -18.14 29.89 23.49
N ILE A 50 -18.28 28.60 23.15
CA ILE A 50 -18.11 28.08 21.78
C ILE A 50 -19.28 28.55 20.90
N LEU A 51 -20.50 28.55 21.44
CA LEU A 51 -21.72 28.95 20.75
C LEU A 51 -21.76 30.46 20.49
N GLU A 52 -21.27 31.26 21.43
CA GLU A 52 -21.16 32.71 21.34
C GLU A 52 -20.08 33.12 20.32
N PHE A 53 -18.95 32.40 20.26
CA PHE A 53 -17.95 32.57 19.23
C PHE A 53 -18.49 32.23 17.82
N ILE A 54 -19.36 31.21 17.70
CA ILE A 54 -20.00 30.81 16.44
C ILE A 54 -21.16 31.73 16.05
N ARG A 55 -21.70 32.52 16.99
CA ARG A 55 -22.84 33.42 16.75
C ARG A 55 -22.53 34.56 15.79
N MET A 56 -21.25 34.88 15.56
CA MET A 56 -20.86 35.83 14.52
C MET A 56 -21.08 35.19 13.13
N PRO A 57 -21.98 35.74 12.29
CA PRO A 57 -22.33 35.15 10.99
C PRO A 57 -21.11 35.01 10.05
N ASP A 58 -20.05 35.80 10.26
CA ASP A 58 -18.80 35.71 9.50
C ASP A 58 -17.96 34.47 9.84
N VAL A 59 -18.13 33.88 11.03
CA VAL A 59 -17.29 32.76 11.50
C VAL A 59 -17.62 31.48 10.75
N VAL A 60 -18.88 31.20 10.47
CA VAL A 60 -19.30 30.00 9.72
C VAL A 60 -18.76 30.04 8.28
N SER A 61 -18.80 31.22 7.65
CA SER A 61 -18.20 31.46 6.34
C SER A 61 -16.68 31.29 6.36
N GLY A 62 -16.01 31.84 7.39
CA GLY A 62 -14.58 31.71 7.60
C GLY A 62 -14.12 30.26 7.81
N VAL A 63 -14.89 29.46 8.55
CA VAL A 63 -14.63 28.03 8.74
C VAL A 63 -14.77 27.26 7.43
N SER A 64 -15.79 27.53 6.61
CA SER A 64 -15.95 26.89 5.30
C SER A 64 -14.75 27.19 4.38
N LEU A 65 -14.24 28.43 4.38
CA LEU A 65 -13.03 28.79 3.65
C LEU A 65 -11.79 28.04 4.17
N LEU A 66 -11.64 27.92 5.49
CA LEU A 66 -10.54 27.18 6.10
C LEU A 66 -10.59 25.69 5.73
N ILE A 67 -11.78 25.09 5.76
CA ILE A 67 -12.02 23.70 5.32
C ILE A 67 -11.61 23.54 3.85
N LEU A 68 -11.96 24.49 2.97
CA LEU A 68 -11.55 24.48 1.56
C LEU A 68 -10.04 24.56 1.39
N ILE A 69 -9.36 25.47 2.10
CA ILE A 69 -7.90 25.63 2.03
C ILE A 69 -7.21 24.35 2.52
N ALA A 70 -7.66 23.79 3.65
CA ALA A 70 -7.14 22.53 4.17
C ALA A 70 -7.37 21.37 3.20
N GLY A 71 -8.56 21.30 2.60
CA GLY A 71 -8.93 20.31 1.58
C GLY A 71 -8.07 20.43 0.31
N LEU A 72 -7.81 21.64 -0.17
CA LEU A 72 -6.91 21.91 -1.29
C LEU A 72 -5.46 21.52 -0.98
N GLY A 73 -4.97 21.80 0.23
CA GLY A 73 -3.64 21.36 0.67
C GLY A 73 -3.53 19.83 0.71
N CYS A 74 -4.57 19.15 1.19
CA CYS A 74 -4.66 17.70 1.17
C CYS A 74 -4.66 17.15 -0.26
N LEU A 75 -5.43 17.75 -1.16
CA LEU A 75 -5.51 17.37 -2.56
C LEU A 75 -4.16 17.55 -3.26
N ALA A 76 -3.50 18.69 -3.04
CA ALA A 76 -2.18 18.97 -3.57
C ALA A 76 -1.15 17.94 -3.08
N ARG A 77 -1.21 17.54 -1.80
CA ARG A 77 -0.36 16.47 -1.26
C ARG A 77 -0.58 15.13 -1.96
N VAL A 78 -1.84 14.72 -2.16
CA VAL A 78 -2.18 13.48 -2.90
C VAL A 78 -1.62 13.53 -4.33
N LEU A 79 -1.79 14.66 -5.02
CA LEU A 79 -1.27 14.84 -6.38
C LEU A 79 0.26 14.86 -6.43
N TYR A 80 0.90 15.44 -5.42
CA TYR A 80 2.37 15.45 -5.29
C TYR A 80 2.92 14.03 -5.13
N VAL A 81 2.35 13.23 -4.22
CA VAL A 81 2.75 11.82 -4.02
C VAL A 81 2.52 11.03 -5.31
N ARG A 82 1.35 11.18 -5.94
CA ARG A 82 1.07 10.58 -7.26
C ARG A 82 2.15 10.93 -8.28
N HIS A 83 2.50 12.22 -8.42
CA HIS A 83 3.47 12.66 -9.40
C HIS A 83 4.87 12.13 -9.10
N ARG A 84 5.31 12.19 -7.84
CA ARG A 84 6.59 11.66 -7.37
C ARG A 84 6.72 10.17 -7.70
N ASP A 85 5.74 9.38 -7.30
CA ASP A 85 5.78 7.92 -7.41
C ASP A 85 5.69 7.47 -8.87
N LEU A 86 4.83 8.11 -9.68
CA LEU A 86 4.77 7.85 -11.12
C LEU A 86 6.07 8.22 -11.84
N ASN A 87 6.73 9.31 -11.43
CA ASN A 87 7.99 9.71 -12.01
C ASN A 87 9.10 8.69 -11.70
N VAL A 88 9.18 8.21 -10.45
CA VAL A 88 10.13 7.14 -10.07
C VAL A 88 9.89 5.87 -10.88
N LEU A 89 8.63 5.40 -10.97
CA LEU A 89 8.27 4.23 -11.79
C LEU A 89 8.59 4.43 -13.28
N THR A 90 8.41 5.64 -13.80
CA THR A 90 8.71 5.96 -15.21
C THR A 90 10.21 5.99 -15.48
N GLN A 91 11.00 6.58 -14.58
CA GLN A 91 12.47 6.61 -14.69
C GLN A 91 13.05 5.19 -14.63
N MET A 92 12.57 4.41 -13.68
CA MET A 92 12.89 2.99 -13.54
C MET A 92 12.55 2.19 -14.80
N GLY A 93 11.32 2.32 -15.30
CA GLY A 93 10.86 1.63 -16.50
C GLY A 93 11.58 2.04 -17.79
N ARG A 94 12.37 3.13 -17.79
CA ARG A 94 13.26 3.51 -18.90
C ARG A 94 14.64 2.87 -18.82
N LEU A 95 15.05 2.42 -17.63
CA LEU A 95 16.33 1.72 -17.46
C LEU A 95 16.24 0.29 -17.99
N PHE A 96 15.08 -0.37 -17.85
CA PHE A 96 14.88 -1.74 -18.32
C PHE A 96 14.88 -1.83 -19.85
N PRO A 97 15.76 -2.66 -20.43
CA PRO A 97 15.78 -2.92 -21.85
C PRO A 97 14.62 -3.84 -22.28
N ASN A 98 14.31 -3.84 -23.58
CA ASN A 98 13.17 -4.58 -24.12
C ASN A 98 13.50 -6.03 -24.50
N SER A 99 14.75 -6.47 -24.32
CA SER A 99 15.20 -7.81 -24.71
C SER A 99 16.17 -8.43 -23.68
N GLU A 100 16.12 -9.75 -23.56
CA GLU A 100 16.98 -10.54 -22.64
C GLU A 100 18.48 -10.33 -22.90
N ARG A 101 18.90 -10.23 -24.17
CA ARG A 101 20.30 -10.02 -24.55
C ARG A 101 20.81 -8.63 -24.16
N GLU A 102 19.97 -7.63 -24.36
CA GLU A 102 20.28 -6.25 -23.99
C GLU A 102 20.33 -6.09 -22.47
N PHE A 103 19.47 -6.82 -21.74
CA PHE A 103 19.55 -6.92 -20.29
C PHE A 103 20.88 -7.50 -19.82
N ALA A 104 21.29 -8.64 -20.40
CA ALA A 104 22.54 -9.29 -20.02
C ALA A 104 23.78 -8.43 -20.23
N ASN A 105 23.84 -7.67 -21.33
CA ASN A 105 24.94 -6.77 -21.63
C ASN A 105 24.99 -5.54 -20.71
N ARG A 106 23.83 -5.07 -20.22
CA ARG A 106 23.71 -3.83 -19.44
C ARG A 106 23.70 -4.06 -17.93
N TYR A 107 23.56 -5.31 -17.49
CA TYR A 107 23.46 -5.69 -16.08
C TYR A 107 24.54 -5.07 -15.16
N PRO A 108 25.85 -5.07 -15.49
CA PRO A 108 26.88 -4.51 -14.61
C PRO A 108 26.72 -3.00 -14.34
N GLN A 109 26.22 -2.25 -15.33
CA GLN A 109 25.94 -0.81 -15.19
C GLN A 109 24.53 -0.54 -14.64
N PHE A 110 23.69 -1.58 -14.57
CA PHE A 110 22.31 -1.48 -14.15
C PHE A 110 22.23 -1.31 -12.63
N GLU A 111 22.99 -2.09 -11.89
CA GLU A 111 23.03 -2.07 -10.42
C GLU A 111 23.43 -0.69 -9.87
N GLU A 112 24.44 -0.05 -10.45
CA GLU A 112 24.88 1.30 -10.06
C GLU A 112 23.79 2.37 -10.30
N LYS A 113 23.04 2.25 -11.41
CA LYS A 113 21.92 3.17 -11.71
C LYS A 113 20.73 2.93 -10.80
N MET A 114 20.51 1.68 -10.40
CA MET A 114 19.47 1.25 -9.48
C MET A 114 19.71 1.73 -8.05
N ALA A 115 20.98 1.77 -7.61
CA ALA A 115 21.36 2.27 -6.29
C ALA A 115 20.92 3.73 -6.03
N LYS A 116 20.65 4.51 -7.10
CA LYS A 116 20.13 5.89 -6.98
C LYS A 116 18.69 5.96 -6.50
N PHE A 117 17.96 4.84 -6.48
CA PHE A 117 16.55 4.76 -6.07
C PHE A 117 16.41 3.89 -4.81
N PRO A 118 16.62 4.43 -3.59
CA PRO A 118 16.73 3.61 -2.37
C PRO A 118 15.49 2.75 -2.09
N GLY A 119 14.27 3.28 -2.27
CA GLY A 119 13.03 2.52 -2.04
C GLY A 119 12.83 1.37 -3.04
N MET A 120 13.36 1.51 -4.25
CA MET A 120 13.23 0.49 -5.30
C MET A 120 14.42 -0.49 -5.32
N PHE A 121 15.58 -0.03 -4.89
CA PHE A 121 16.82 -0.81 -4.84
C PHE A 121 16.66 -2.04 -3.95
N ARG A 122 15.97 -1.90 -2.81
CA ARG A 122 15.69 -3.04 -1.93
C ARG A 122 14.90 -4.15 -2.64
N ALA A 123 13.78 -3.80 -3.25
CA ALA A 123 12.96 -4.76 -4.01
C ALA A 123 13.74 -5.36 -5.20
N TRP A 124 14.61 -4.57 -5.83
CA TRP A 124 15.49 -5.05 -6.90
C TRP A 124 16.56 -6.02 -6.41
N SER A 125 17.18 -5.74 -5.27
CA SER A 125 18.18 -6.63 -4.65
C SER A 125 17.57 -7.98 -4.29
N GLU A 126 16.39 -7.96 -3.64
CA GLU A 126 15.65 -9.19 -3.32
C GLU A 126 15.27 -9.98 -4.58
N PHE A 127 14.89 -9.29 -5.66
CA PHE A 127 14.64 -9.94 -6.95
C PHE A 127 15.93 -10.53 -7.55
N CYS A 128 17.05 -9.83 -7.47
CA CYS A 128 18.34 -10.27 -7.98
C CYS A 128 18.86 -11.55 -7.30
N GLU A 129 18.53 -11.76 -6.03
CA GLU A 129 18.85 -13.01 -5.31
C GLU A 129 18.15 -14.23 -5.93
N THR A 130 17.04 -14.04 -6.64
CA THR A 130 16.32 -15.12 -7.34
C THR A 130 16.77 -15.35 -8.78
N LEU A 131 17.71 -14.54 -9.27
CA LEU A 131 18.25 -14.65 -10.62
C LEU A 131 19.29 -15.77 -10.68
N VAL A 132 19.11 -16.66 -11.65
CA VAL A 132 20.11 -17.67 -12.00
C VAL A 132 21.02 -17.06 -13.07
N VAL A 133 22.25 -16.77 -12.67
CA VAL A 133 23.26 -16.17 -13.53
C VAL A 133 23.70 -17.20 -14.60
N PRO A 134 23.73 -16.83 -15.89
CA PRO A 134 24.18 -17.73 -16.94
C PRO A 134 25.66 -18.06 -16.80
N SER A 135 26.02 -19.33 -17.06
CA SER A 135 27.40 -19.79 -17.03
C SER A 135 28.30 -18.96 -17.96
N SER A 136 29.47 -18.52 -17.49
CA SER A 136 30.41 -17.66 -18.25
C SER A 136 30.88 -18.23 -19.60
N ARG A 137 30.64 -19.52 -19.86
CA ARG A 137 30.99 -20.21 -21.12
C ARG A 137 29.85 -20.18 -22.16
N ALA A 138 28.67 -19.68 -21.81
CA ALA A 138 27.52 -19.64 -22.71
C ALA A 138 27.68 -18.55 -23.79
N LYS A 139 27.45 -18.92 -25.06
CA LYS A 139 27.56 -18.02 -26.22
C LYS A 139 26.51 -16.89 -26.21
N ASN A 140 25.41 -17.09 -25.49
CA ASN A 140 24.37 -16.08 -25.21
C ASN A 140 23.99 -16.16 -23.73
N PRO A 141 24.53 -15.30 -22.85
CA PRO A 141 24.13 -15.27 -21.45
C PRO A 141 22.69 -14.78 -21.35
N ILE A 142 21.77 -15.68 -20.99
CA ILE A 142 20.37 -15.35 -20.71
C ILE A 142 20.17 -15.48 -19.21
N PHE A 143 19.73 -14.40 -18.57
CA PHE A 143 19.37 -14.42 -17.15
C PHE A 143 18.03 -15.13 -16.99
N LYS A 144 17.99 -16.15 -16.12
CA LYS A 144 16.76 -16.85 -15.76
C LYS A 144 16.29 -16.40 -14.38
N ASN A 145 14.98 -16.37 -14.14
CA ASN A 145 14.42 -16.11 -12.82
C ASN A 145 13.54 -17.27 -12.35
N THR A 146 13.64 -17.60 -11.07
CA THR A 146 12.83 -18.66 -10.43
C THR A 146 11.54 -18.13 -9.82
N VAL A 147 11.50 -16.83 -9.52
CA VAL A 147 10.36 -16.15 -8.92
C VAL A 147 9.94 -14.98 -9.82
N ARG A 148 8.63 -14.78 -9.99
CA ARG A 148 8.09 -13.69 -10.82
C ARG A 148 8.35 -12.32 -10.19
N PRO A 149 8.62 -11.27 -10.99
CA PRO A 149 8.92 -9.94 -10.48
C PRO A 149 7.75 -9.31 -9.71
N HIS A 150 6.51 -9.66 -10.04
CA HIS A 150 5.32 -9.15 -9.34
C HIS A 150 5.29 -9.48 -7.85
N ILE A 151 6.10 -10.41 -7.33
CA ILE A 151 6.12 -10.72 -5.90
C ILE A 151 6.91 -9.66 -5.11
N PHE A 152 7.97 -9.14 -5.74
CA PHE A 152 8.86 -8.13 -5.15
C PHE A 152 8.36 -6.71 -5.44
N PHE A 153 7.88 -6.47 -6.66
CA PHE A 153 7.41 -5.17 -7.13
C PHE A 153 5.91 -5.00 -6.91
N ASN A 154 5.52 -4.83 -5.65
CA ASN A 154 4.14 -4.54 -5.20
C ASN A 154 4.05 -3.21 -4.44
N ILE A 155 2.88 -2.59 -4.49
CA ILE A 155 2.55 -1.35 -3.75
C ILE A 155 2.92 -1.49 -2.27
N ASP A 156 2.51 -2.61 -1.65
CA ASP A 156 2.70 -2.87 -0.22
C ASP A 156 4.18 -2.96 0.19
N ARG A 157 5.04 -3.49 -0.69
CA ARG A 157 6.47 -3.68 -0.41
C ARG A 157 7.32 -2.48 -0.78
N LEU A 158 6.88 -1.69 -1.76
CA LEU A 158 7.62 -0.53 -2.24
C LEU A 158 7.36 0.72 -1.40
N GLU A 159 6.45 0.65 -0.41
CA GLU A 159 5.99 1.81 0.38
C GLU A 159 5.53 2.97 -0.53
N ILE A 160 5.02 2.63 -1.71
CA ILE A 160 4.51 3.55 -2.72
C ILE A 160 3.00 3.52 -2.63
N GLY A 161 2.34 4.67 -2.67
CA GLY A 161 0.88 4.72 -2.69
C GLY A 161 0.30 5.78 -1.77
N VAL A 162 -1.03 5.73 -1.66
CA VAL A 162 -1.84 6.73 -0.95
C VAL A 162 -2.63 6.10 0.20
N GLU A 163 -2.13 4.97 0.73
CA GLU A 163 -2.76 4.13 1.76
C GLU A 163 -3.16 4.94 3.00
N ASP A 164 -2.20 5.68 3.56
CA ASP A 164 -2.38 6.52 4.75
C ASP A 164 -3.40 7.65 4.55
N MET A 165 -3.65 8.04 3.30
CA MET A 165 -4.54 9.14 2.94
C MET A 165 -5.97 8.66 2.61
N LYS A 166 -6.23 7.34 2.61
CA LYS A 166 -7.55 6.75 2.31
C LYS A 166 -8.62 7.16 3.34
N ALA A 167 -8.22 7.51 4.57
CA ALA A 167 -9.15 7.93 5.62
C ALA A 167 -9.59 9.40 5.54
N TRP A 168 -8.78 10.27 4.90
CA TRP A 168 -8.97 11.72 4.93
C TRP A 168 -10.30 12.21 4.33
N PRO A 169 -10.78 11.69 3.18
CA PRO A 169 -12.03 12.18 2.61
C PRO A 169 -13.20 12.09 3.60
N ARG A 170 -13.32 10.95 4.30
CA ARG A 170 -14.44 10.70 5.21
C ARG A 170 -14.47 11.71 6.37
N LEU A 171 -13.31 12.15 6.83
CA LEU A 171 -13.20 13.14 7.90
C LEU A 171 -13.75 14.50 7.46
N PHE A 172 -13.48 14.93 6.22
CA PHE A 172 -13.95 16.22 5.70
C PHE A 172 -15.48 16.33 5.62
N VAL A 173 -16.18 15.24 5.28
CA VAL A 173 -17.65 15.21 5.28
C VAL A 173 -18.18 15.37 6.71
N GLY A 174 -17.59 14.64 7.66
CA GLY A 174 -17.99 14.71 9.07
C GLY A 174 -17.77 16.11 9.67
N ILE A 175 -16.63 16.72 9.37
CA ILE A 175 -16.30 18.09 9.82
C ILE A 175 -17.29 19.10 9.22
N GLY A 176 -17.56 19.03 7.91
CA GLY A 176 -18.52 19.93 7.26
C GLY A 176 -19.94 19.80 7.83
N LEU A 177 -20.38 18.56 8.11
CA LEU A 177 -21.68 18.30 8.75
C LEU A 177 -21.72 18.84 10.19
N PHE A 178 -20.68 18.61 10.98
CA PHE A 178 -20.58 19.10 12.35
C PHE A 178 -20.70 20.62 12.43
N PHE A 179 -19.96 21.34 11.59
CA PHE A 179 -20.03 22.81 11.57
C PHE A 179 -21.37 23.34 11.06
N SER A 180 -22.02 22.66 10.10
CA SER A 180 -23.38 23.02 9.66
C SER A 180 -24.41 22.89 10.80
N LEU A 181 -24.32 21.80 11.58
CA LEU A 181 -25.18 21.59 12.74
C LEU A 181 -24.93 22.64 13.83
N LEU A 182 -23.67 22.97 14.11
CA LEU A 182 -23.33 24.03 15.06
C LEU A 182 -23.85 25.41 14.61
N GLY A 183 -23.72 25.73 13.32
CA GLY A 183 -24.28 26.95 12.76
C GLY A 183 -25.78 27.04 12.96
N PHE A 184 -26.51 25.94 12.70
CA PHE A 184 -27.95 25.87 12.95
C PHE A 184 -28.32 26.08 14.43
N VAL A 185 -27.65 25.38 15.35
CA VAL A 185 -27.92 25.48 16.80
C VAL A 185 -27.62 26.89 17.33
N SER A 186 -26.55 27.52 16.87
CA SER A 186 -26.18 28.89 17.28
C SER A 186 -27.26 29.91 16.92
N VAL A 187 -27.84 29.80 15.72
CA VAL A 187 -28.91 30.70 15.27
C VAL A 187 -30.18 30.51 16.09
N LEU A 188 -30.56 29.26 16.35
CA LEU A 188 -31.76 28.96 17.11
C LEU A 188 -31.64 29.46 18.57
N GLY A 189 -30.45 29.30 19.18
CA GLY A 189 -30.14 29.87 20.50
C GLY A 189 -30.06 31.40 20.51
N GLY A 190 -29.64 32.02 19.40
CA GLY A 190 -29.69 33.48 19.24
C GLY A 190 -31.13 34.01 19.26
N ILE A 191 -32.02 33.39 18.48
CA ILE A 191 -33.44 33.79 18.39
C ILE A 191 -34.16 33.61 19.72
N SER A 192 -33.94 32.50 20.43
CA SER A 192 -34.58 32.28 21.75
C SER A 192 -34.17 33.35 22.76
N SER A 193 -32.90 33.77 22.76
CA SER A 193 -32.44 34.87 23.61
C SER A 193 -33.06 36.22 23.23
N SER A 194 -33.17 36.54 21.93
CA SER A 194 -33.79 37.78 21.46
C SER A 194 -35.29 37.86 21.77
N VAL A 195 -36.01 36.74 21.67
CA VAL A 195 -37.44 36.67 22.03
C VAL A 195 -37.67 36.86 23.53
N SER A 196 -36.74 36.40 24.38
CA SER A 196 -36.85 36.53 25.83
C SER A 196 -36.60 37.94 26.38
N GLN A 197 -35.89 38.80 25.64
CA GLN A 197 -35.48 40.13 26.09
C GLN A 197 -36.39 41.27 25.57
N VAL A 198 -37.23 41.02 24.56
CA VAL A 198 -38.05 42.05 23.91
C VAL A 198 -39.51 41.95 24.37
N ALA A 199 -40.09 43.08 24.79
CA ALA A 199 -41.51 43.16 25.19
C ALA A 199 -42.45 42.78 24.01
N PRO A 200 -43.66 42.23 24.26
CA PRO A 200 -44.47 41.53 23.26
C PRO A 200 -44.97 42.35 22.05
N GLN A 201 -44.74 43.67 21.99
CA GLN A 201 -45.47 44.57 21.09
C GLN A 201 -44.66 45.16 19.92
N THR A 202 -43.37 44.84 19.78
CA THR A 202 -42.53 45.39 18.69
C THR A 202 -41.71 44.33 17.94
N ILE A 203 -42.05 43.04 18.04
CA ILE A 203 -41.33 41.98 17.33
C ILE A 203 -41.81 41.94 15.88
N GLU A 204 -41.00 42.44 14.95
CA GLU A 204 -41.18 42.20 13.52
C GLU A 204 -40.77 40.75 13.19
N TRP A 205 -41.71 39.82 13.35
CA TRP A 205 -41.52 38.39 13.06
C TRP A 205 -40.96 38.11 11.67
N SER A 206 -41.25 38.97 10.70
CA SER A 206 -40.69 38.92 9.35
C SER A 206 -39.15 39.01 9.34
N SER A 207 -38.57 39.92 10.11
CA SER A 207 -37.12 40.14 10.17
C SER A 207 -36.37 38.95 10.79
N LEU A 208 -36.95 38.34 11.83
CA LEU A 208 -36.39 37.15 12.49
C LEU A 208 -36.42 35.93 11.57
N LEU A 209 -37.52 35.73 10.83
CA LEU A 209 -37.64 34.64 9.87
C LEU A 209 -36.63 34.78 8.71
N ILE A 210 -36.43 36.00 8.21
CA ILE A 210 -35.44 36.27 7.16
C ILE A 210 -34.01 36.01 7.69
N SER A 211 -33.69 36.49 8.90
CA SER A 211 -32.37 36.25 9.51
C SER A 211 -32.10 34.78 9.77
N LEU A 212 -33.12 34.02 10.20
CA LEU A 212 -33.03 32.57 10.37
C LEU A 212 -32.77 31.88 9.03
N ALA A 213 -33.55 32.19 8.00
CA ALA A 213 -33.41 31.59 6.67
C ALA A 213 -32.02 31.86 6.04
N VAL A 214 -31.51 33.09 6.16
CA VAL A 214 -30.17 33.46 5.67
C VAL A 214 -29.10 32.69 6.43
N SER A 215 -29.18 32.60 7.75
CA SER A 215 -28.12 31.94 8.52
C SER A 215 -28.12 30.41 8.36
N ILE A 216 -29.30 29.80 8.20
CA ILE A 216 -29.41 28.39 7.79
C ILE A 216 -28.72 28.17 6.43
N SER A 217 -28.96 29.07 5.48
CA SER A 217 -28.36 28.98 4.14
C SER A 217 -26.83 29.09 4.20
N VAL A 218 -26.29 29.99 5.02
CA VAL A 218 -24.84 30.14 5.24
C VAL A 218 -24.24 28.90 5.90
N SER A 219 -24.92 28.33 6.89
CA SER A 219 -24.48 27.10 7.58
C SER A 219 -24.41 25.89 6.65
N LEU A 220 -25.28 25.85 5.64
CA LEU A 220 -25.27 24.79 4.62
C LEU A 220 -24.02 24.84 3.74
N TYR A 221 -23.40 26.01 3.52
CA TYR A 221 -22.19 26.12 2.70
C TYR A 221 -21.01 25.32 3.26
N SER A 222 -20.89 25.18 4.58
CA SER A 222 -19.85 24.36 5.23
C SER A 222 -20.01 22.86 4.92
N PHE A 223 -21.25 22.38 4.80
CA PHE A 223 -21.52 21.01 4.38
C PHE A 223 -21.22 20.81 2.89
N VAL A 224 -21.66 21.75 2.04
CA VAL A 224 -21.44 21.69 0.58
C VAL A 224 -19.94 21.72 0.26
N SER A 225 -19.16 22.56 0.94
CA SER A 225 -17.71 22.63 0.73
C SER A 225 -17.00 21.35 1.18
N GLY A 226 -17.36 20.82 2.37
CA GLY A 226 -16.86 19.53 2.85
C GLY A 226 -17.16 18.37 1.88
N LEU A 227 -18.37 18.33 1.31
CA LEU A 227 -18.78 17.34 0.32
C LEU A 227 -18.00 17.46 -0.99
N LEU A 228 -17.77 18.69 -1.47
CA LEU A 228 -17.00 18.94 -2.69
C LEU A 228 -15.55 18.44 -2.54
N ILE A 229 -14.90 18.76 -1.42
CA ILE A 229 -13.55 18.30 -1.10
C ILE A 229 -13.51 16.78 -0.97
N TYR A 230 -14.50 16.18 -0.31
CA TYR A 230 -14.63 14.73 -0.18
C TYR A 230 -14.66 14.04 -1.54
N LEU A 231 -15.50 14.53 -2.45
CA LEU A 231 -15.64 13.97 -3.78
C LEU A 231 -14.32 14.12 -4.56
N ALA A 232 -13.72 15.30 -4.54
CA ALA A 232 -12.46 15.58 -5.20
C ALA A 232 -11.32 14.67 -4.70
N LEU A 233 -11.15 14.54 -3.38
CA LEU A 233 -10.15 13.68 -2.77
C LEU A 233 -10.41 12.20 -3.10
N THR A 234 -11.65 11.73 -3.01
CA THR A 234 -12.00 10.33 -3.30
C THR A 234 -11.69 9.96 -4.76
N ILE A 235 -12.05 10.84 -5.70
CA ILE A 235 -11.74 10.64 -7.12
C ILE A 235 -10.22 10.66 -7.33
N SER A 236 -9.51 11.61 -6.72
CA SER A 236 -8.06 11.75 -6.83
C SER A 236 -7.31 10.54 -6.30
N LEU A 237 -7.69 10.02 -5.12
CA LEU A 237 -7.11 8.81 -4.51
C LEU A 237 -7.32 7.60 -5.42
N LYS A 238 -8.56 7.32 -5.83
CA LYS A 238 -8.88 6.20 -6.73
C LYS A 238 -8.18 6.31 -8.09
N SER A 239 -8.01 7.53 -8.60
CA SER A 239 -7.30 7.78 -9.85
C SER A 239 -5.80 7.53 -9.68
N SER A 240 -5.23 7.95 -8.56
CA SER A 240 -3.80 7.80 -8.26
C SER A 240 -3.42 6.34 -8.04
N GLU A 241 -4.20 5.59 -7.27
CA GLU A 241 -4.02 4.14 -7.07
C GLU A 241 -4.09 3.37 -8.39
N ARG A 242 -5.08 3.70 -9.25
CA ARG A 242 -5.17 3.11 -10.60
C ARG A 242 -3.98 3.48 -11.48
N ALA A 243 -3.49 4.72 -11.43
CA ALA A 243 -2.36 5.16 -12.23
C ALA A 243 -1.05 4.49 -11.80
N ILE A 244 -0.80 4.41 -10.50
CA ILE A 244 0.38 3.76 -9.91
C ILE A 244 0.36 2.27 -10.23
N ASN A 245 -0.75 1.56 -9.97
CA ASN A 245 -0.89 0.13 -10.30
C ASN A 245 -0.64 -0.15 -11.79
N ARG A 246 -1.19 0.66 -12.69
CA ARG A 246 -0.96 0.48 -14.14
C ARG A 246 0.51 0.63 -14.52
N ARG A 247 1.22 1.61 -13.96
CA ARG A 247 2.64 1.82 -14.24
C ARG A 247 3.51 0.75 -13.60
N LEU A 248 3.16 0.28 -12.41
CA LEU A 248 3.84 -0.81 -11.74
C LEU A 248 3.69 -2.12 -12.53
N ASN A 249 2.48 -2.44 -13.01
CA ASN A 249 2.27 -3.60 -13.87
C ASN A 249 3.06 -3.49 -15.19
N GLN A 250 3.09 -2.32 -15.81
CA GLN A 250 3.93 -2.09 -17.00
C GLN A 250 5.42 -2.25 -16.72
N LEU A 251 5.88 -1.89 -15.51
CA LEU A 251 7.25 -2.11 -15.08
C LEU A 251 7.50 -3.62 -14.91
N ASN A 252 6.61 -4.35 -14.25
CA ASN A 252 6.70 -5.79 -14.07
C ASN A 252 6.74 -6.53 -15.40
N ASP A 253 5.87 -6.18 -16.35
CA ASP A 253 5.88 -6.74 -17.70
C ASP A 253 7.21 -6.49 -18.44
N LYS A 254 7.85 -5.34 -18.19
CA LYS A 254 9.17 -5.03 -18.78
C LYS A 254 10.28 -5.85 -18.15
N ILE A 255 10.25 -6.02 -16.83
CA ILE A 255 11.20 -6.86 -16.12
C ILE A 255 11.05 -8.31 -16.59
N GLU A 256 9.83 -8.81 -16.67
CA GLU A 256 9.53 -10.18 -17.12
C GLU A 256 9.93 -10.44 -18.59
N ARG A 257 9.93 -9.43 -19.46
CA ARG A 257 10.49 -9.56 -20.82
C ARG A 257 12.02 -9.56 -20.86
N GLY A 258 12.68 -9.05 -19.82
CA GLY A 258 14.14 -8.97 -19.72
C GLY A 258 14.79 -10.23 -19.15
N VAL A 259 14.01 -11.10 -18.50
CA VAL A 259 14.48 -12.34 -17.86
C VAL A 259 13.62 -13.54 -18.25
N HIS A 260 14.24 -14.70 -18.40
CA HIS A 260 13.52 -15.91 -18.75
C HIS A 260 13.00 -16.64 -17.52
N PHE A 261 11.69 -16.72 -17.37
CA PHE A 261 11.08 -17.42 -16.22
C PHE A 261 11.23 -18.92 -16.34
N VAL A 262 11.88 -19.54 -15.36
CA VAL A 262 12.02 -20.99 -15.23
C VAL A 262 11.58 -21.37 -13.83
N THR A 263 10.59 -22.25 -13.72
CA THR A 263 10.12 -22.67 -12.40
C THR A 263 11.19 -23.51 -11.69
N SER A 264 11.17 -23.50 -10.35
CA SER A 264 12.08 -24.32 -9.55
C SER A 264 11.95 -25.81 -9.85
N GLU A 265 10.75 -26.28 -10.20
CA GLU A 265 10.49 -27.67 -10.60
C GLU A 265 11.12 -28.00 -11.95
N ALA A 266 11.03 -27.09 -12.93
CA ALA A 266 11.67 -27.28 -14.23
C ALA A 266 13.20 -27.33 -14.09
N LEU A 267 13.77 -26.50 -13.22
CA LEU A 267 15.19 -26.51 -12.91
C LEU A 267 15.61 -27.82 -12.19
N ALA A 268 14.80 -28.30 -11.24
CA ALA A 268 15.03 -29.58 -10.57
C ALA A 268 14.98 -30.75 -11.55
N GLN A 269 14.01 -30.76 -12.47
CA GLN A 269 13.92 -31.77 -13.53
C GLN A 269 15.15 -31.74 -14.45
N GLU A 270 15.62 -30.56 -14.85
CA GLU A 270 16.84 -30.40 -15.64
C GLU A 270 18.06 -30.98 -14.89
N SER A 271 18.15 -30.77 -13.57
CA SER A 271 19.22 -31.32 -12.74
C SER A 271 19.18 -32.85 -12.64
N MET A 272 17.98 -33.45 -12.52
CA MET A 272 17.82 -34.91 -12.49
C MET A 272 18.26 -35.54 -13.81
N VAL A 273 17.88 -34.95 -14.94
CA VAL A 273 18.29 -35.42 -16.28
C VAL A 273 19.80 -35.30 -16.45
N LEU A 274 20.42 -34.21 -15.98
CA LEU A 274 21.88 -34.05 -16.02
C LEU A 274 22.59 -35.10 -15.15
N MET A 275 22.07 -35.38 -13.96
CA MET A 275 22.62 -36.40 -13.06
C MET A 275 22.50 -37.82 -13.65
N GLU A 276 21.38 -38.13 -14.31
CA GLU A 276 21.19 -39.39 -15.03
C GLU A 276 22.18 -39.53 -16.19
N ARG A 277 22.42 -38.46 -16.96
CA ARG A 277 23.45 -38.44 -18.01
C ARG A 277 24.87 -38.63 -17.46
N GLN A 278 25.19 -38.02 -16.33
CA GLN A 278 26.48 -38.22 -15.67
C GLN A 278 26.66 -39.66 -15.19
N LEU A 279 25.60 -40.26 -14.63
CA LEU A 279 25.60 -41.65 -14.21
C LEU A 279 25.84 -42.59 -15.41
N GLU A 280 25.19 -42.31 -16.54
CA GLU A 280 25.38 -43.10 -17.76
C GLU A 280 26.81 -42.98 -18.31
N GLN A 281 27.39 -41.78 -18.30
CA GLN A 281 28.80 -41.59 -18.66
C GLN A 281 29.74 -42.38 -17.74
N MET A 282 29.48 -42.42 -16.44
CA MET A 282 30.27 -43.21 -15.49
C MET A 282 30.13 -44.72 -15.75
N ARG A 283 28.93 -45.19 -16.11
CA ARG A 283 28.72 -46.60 -16.50
C ARG A 283 29.51 -46.96 -17.75
N ILE A 284 29.47 -46.11 -18.78
CA ILE A 284 30.20 -46.32 -20.02
C ILE A 284 31.72 -46.34 -19.76
N LEU A 285 32.24 -45.38 -19.00
CA LEU A 285 33.68 -45.34 -18.64
C LEU A 285 34.12 -46.57 -17.84
N ASN A 286 33.28 -47.04 -16.92
CA ASN A 286 33.56 -48.25 -16.14
C ASN A 286 33.55 -49.50 -17.03
N ALA A 287 32.56 -49.63 -17.91
CA ALA A 287 32.47 -50.74 -18.87
C ALA A 287 33.67 -50.77 -19.84
N VAL A 288 34.13 -49.61 -20.33
CA VAL A 288 35.33 -49.51 -21.18
C VAL A 288 36.59 -49.90 -20.40
N SER A 289 36.75 -49.45 -19.16
CA SER A 289 37.92 -49.78 -18.34
C SER A 289 38.01 -51.26 -18.02
N LEU A 290 36.87 -51.92 -17.75
CA LEU A 290 36.81 -53.36 -17.54
C LEU A 290 37.10 -54.14 -18.84
N GLY A 291 36.60 -53.66 -19.98
CA GLY A 291 36.85 -54.27 -21.29
C GLY A 291 38.29 -54.13 -21.80
N ASP A 292 39.03 -53.10 -21.39
CA ASP A 292 40.46 -52.94 -21.70
C ASP A 292 41.33 -53.82 -20.78
N GLY A 293 40.96 -53.95 -19.50
CA GLY A 293 41.61 -54.87 -18.57
C GLY A 293 41.53 -56.35 -18.98
N GLU A 294 40.49 -56.73 -19.72
CA GLU A 294 40.31 -58.10 -20.23
C GLU A 294 41.16 -58.38 -21.49
N LYS A 295 41.57 -57.35 -22.25
CA LYS A 295 42.43 -57.49 -23.43
C LYS A 295 43.92 -57.51 -23.09
N GLU A 296 44.32 -56.95 -21.95
CA GLU A 296 45.73 -56.91 -21.52
C GLU A 296 46.18 -58.20 -20.77
N GLN A 297 45.25 -59.12 -20.48
CA GLN A 297 45.54 -60.43 -19.86
C GLN A 297 45.47 -61.64 -20.82
N ILE A 298 45.54 -61.43 -22.14
CA ILE A 298 45.87 -62.52 -23.07
C ILE A 298 47.35 -62.38 -23.47
N PRO A 299 48.30 -62.92 -22.68
CA PRO A 299 49.66 -63.05 -23.17
C PRO A 299 49.66 -64.08 -24.30
N SER A 300 50.22 -63.66 -25.43
CA SER A 300 50.64 -64.51 -26.53
C SER A 300 51.33 -65.79 -26.03
N SER A 301 50.64 -66.92 -26.10
CA SER A 301 51.27 -68.25 -26.08
C SER A 301 51.17 -68.87 -27.47
N ALA A 302 51.86 -68.25 -28.43
CA ALA A 302 52.35 -68.95 -29.61
C ALA A 302 53.83 -69.28 -29.37
N GLY A 303 54.15 -70.55 -29.17
CA GLY A 303 55.55 -70.94 -28.97
C GLY A 303 55.78 -72.38 -28.48
N GLN A 304 55.73 -73.33 -29.41
CA GLN A 304 56.82 -74.29 -29.65
C GLN A 304 57.08 -75.42 -28.63
N GLY A 305 56.79 -76.66 -29.02
CA GLY A 305 57.42 -77.85 -28.42
C GLY A 305 56.71 -79.17 -28.75
N GLY A 306 57.39 -80.09 -29.42
CA GLY A 306 56.96 -81.51 -29.45
C GLY A 306 57.12 -82.25 -30.79
N LYS A 307 58.35 -82.33 -31.30
CA LYS A 307 58.79 -83.42 -32.18
C LYS A 307 59.00 -84.66 -31.30
N ASN A 308 58.44 -85.81 -31.68
CA ASN A 308 58.92 -87.22 -31.49
C ASN A 308 57.70 -88.15 -31.72
N ASP A 309 57.57 -88.90 -32.83
CA ASP A 309 58.29 -90.09 -33.30
C ASP A 309 57.68 -91.42 -32.81
N SER A 310 57.66 -92.40 -33.72
CA SER A 310 57.38 -93.85 -33.57
C SER A 310 55.94 -94.37 -33.37
N GLY A 311 55.44 -95.07 -34.42
CA GLY A 311 55.33 -96.54 -34.36
C GLY A 311 53.97 -97.21 -34.10
N ILE A 312 53.57 -98.02 -35.09
CA ILE A 312 53.00 -99.37 -34.98
C ILE A 312 51.45 -99.52 -35.03
N ASP A 313 51.08 -100.31 -36.05
CA ASP A 313 49.85 -101.06 -36.40
C ASP A 313 48.55 -100.35 -36.83
#